data_AF-A0AA85JFQ1-F1
#
_entry.id   AF-A0AA85JFQ1-F1
#
_cell.length_a   1.000
_cell.length_b   1.000
_cell.length_c   1.000
_cell.angle_alpha   90.00
_cell.angle_beta   90.00
_cell.angle_gamma   90.00
#
_symmetry.space_group_name_H-M   'P 1'
#
loop_
_entity.id
_entity.type
_entity.pdbx_description
1 polymer ?
#
loop_
_entity_poly.entity_id
_entity_poly.type
_entity_poly.pdbx_seq_one_letter_code
_entity_poly.pdbx_strand_id
1 'polypeptide(L)'
;MSYPTENSTPVVHQPTAIQEPAFEREWTTGLCACLEDLPTCCLVLFCPHCYMCYIYRKEGESCLLPIFGAGILPLRIKHRIMHRIMGTLLNDFCISCFCAPLVVCQLKRDLDNVRSNRIDV
;
A
#
# COMPACT_ATOMS: atom_id res chain seq x y z
N MET A 1 65.15 5.46 -24.01
CA MET A 1 63.98 4.57 -23.96
C MET A 1 63.00 5.15 -22.96
N SER A 2 61.99 5.88 -23.43
CA SER A 2 60.99 6.56 -22.59
C SER A 2 59.65 5.84 -22.73
N TYR A 3 59.13 5.28 -21.64
CA TYR A 3 57.81 4.67 -21.60
C TYR A 3 56.73 5.77 -21.62
N PRO A 4 55.63 5.61 -22.38
CA PRO A 4 54.51 6.54 -22.29
C PRO A 4 53.72 6.25 -21.00
N THR A 5 53.42 7.28 -20.24
CA THR A 5 52.50 7.25 -19.10
C THR A 5 51.07 7.12 -19.62
N GLU A 6 50.46 5.96 -19.38
CA GLU A 6 49.03 5.72 -19.61
C GLU A 6 48.23 6.54 -18.59
N ASN A 7 47.68 7.65 -19.05
CA ASN A 7 46.87 8.55 -18.22
C ASN A 7 45.44 7.99 -18.14
N SER A 8 45.23 7.02 -17.26
CA SER A 8 43.90 6.46 -16.99
C SER A 8 43.07 7.47 -16.21
N THR A 9 42.34 8.34 -16.91
CA THR A 9 41.29 9.15 -16.29
C THR A 9 40.14 8.23 -15.89
N PRO A 10 39.67 8.25 -14.63
CA PRO A 10 38.49 7.50 -14.26
C PRO A 10 37.29 8.05 -15.05
N VAL A 11 36.45 7.17 -15.57
CA VAL A 11 35.17 7.55 -16.19
C VAL A 11 34.26 8.09 -15.07
N VAL A 12 34.25 9.42 -14.88
CA VAL A 12 33.51 10.08 -13.79
C VAL A 12 32.02 10.22 -14.09
N HIS A 13 31.59 10.07 -15.35
CA HIS A 13 30.19 10.21 -15.73
C HIS A 13 29.64 8.91 -16.31
N GLN A 14 29.03 8.09 -15.45
CA GLN A 14 28.02 7.15 -15.91
C GLN A 14 26.76 7.96 -16.24
N PRO A 15 26.09 7.69 -17.38
CA PRO A 15 24.80 8.31 -17.65
C PRO A 15 23.85 7.93 -16.52
N THR A 16 23.42 8.91 -15.74
CA THR A 16 22.30 8.76 -14.82
C THR A 16 21.14 8.24 -15.66
N ALA A 17 20.76 6.97 -15.43
CA ALA A 17 19.51 6.47 -15.97
C ALA A 17 18.45 7.46 -15.53
N ILE A 18 17.82 8.13 -16.50
CA ILE A 18 16.61 8.91 -16.24
C ILE A 18 15.63 7.88 -15.71
N GLN A 19 15.50 7.79 -14.38
CA GLN A 19 14.40 7.08 -13.76
C GLN A 19 13.16 7.83 -14.24
N GLU A 20 12.45 7.27 -15.22
CA GLU A 20 11.07 7.68 -15.40
C GLU A 20 10.41 7.62 -14.01
N PRO A 21 9.70 8.67 -13.59
CA PRO A 21 9.02 8.63 -12.30
C PRO A 21 8.18 7.37 -12.30
N ALA A 22 8.48 6.44 -11.39
CA ALA A 22 7.71 5.23 -11.23
C ALA A 22 6.25 5.66 -11.14
N PHE A 23 5.40 5.22 -12.07
CA PHE A 23 4.01 5.65 -12.10
C PHE A 23 3.36 5.38 -10.75
N GLU A 24 3.14 6.45 -9.98
CA GLU A 24 2.41 6.44 -8.73
C GLU A 24 0.95 6.75 -9.02
N ARG A 25 0.05 6.13 -8.27
CA ARG A 25 -1.40 6.36 -8.38
C ARG A 25 -2.01 6.81 -7.07
N GLU A 26 -3.23 7.30 -7.11
CA GLU A 26 -4.03 7.53 -5.92
C GLU A 26 -4.83 6.29 -5.51
N TRP A 27 -5.40 6.32 -4.31
CA TRP A 27 -6.43 5.36 -3.91
C TRP A 27 -7.62 5.44 -4.86
N THR A 28 -8.26 4.32 -5.15
CA THR A 28 -9.43 4.25 -6.06
C THR A 28 -10.58 5.11 -5.56
N THR A 29 -10.70 5.25 -4.23
CA THR A 29 -11.76 6.00 -3.57
C THR A 29 -11.19 6.84 -2.41
N GLY A 30 -11.88 7.93 -2.10
CA GLY A 30 -11.59 8.72 -0.91
C GLY A 30 -11.83 7.95 0.39
N LEU A 31 -11.28 8.44 1.50
CA LEU A 31 -11.37 7.80 2.80
C LEU A 31 -12.84 7.68 3.28
N CYS A 32 -13.63 8.74 3.10
CA CYS A 32 -15.02 8.84 3.55
C CYS A 32 -16.07 8.30 2.55
N ALA A 33 -15.65 7.50 1.55
CA ALA A 33 -16.55 6.86 0.59
C ALA A 33 -17.32 5.66 1.20
N CYS A 34 -17.75 5.76 2.46
CA CYS A 34 -18.36 4.66 3.23
C CYS A 34 -19.70 4.19 2.64
N LEU A 35 -20.41 5.10 1.97
CA LEU A 35 -21.73 4.83 1.39
C LEU A 35 -21.63 3.97 0.11
N GLU A 36 -20.45 3.87 -0.50
CA GLU A 36 -20.21 3.01 -1.67
C GLU A 36 -20.16 1.52 -1.30
N ASP A 37 -19.96 1.20 -0.01
CA ASP A 37 -19.95 -0.17 0.51
C ASP A 37 -20.49 -0.22 1.93
N LEU A 38 -21.79 0.08 2.04
CA LEU A 38 -22.51 0.10 3.31
C LEU A 38 -22.44 -1.23 4.07
N PRO A 39 -22.57 -2.41 3.43
CA PRO A 39 -22.45 -3.69 4.14
C PRO A 39 -21.08 -3.86 4.81
N THR A 40 -20.00 -3.52 4.11
CA THR A 40 -18.65 -3.56 4.69
C THR A 40 -18.52 -2.56 5.82
N CYS A 41 -18.99 -1.33 5.65
CA CYS A 41 -18.94 -0.31 6.70
C CYS A 41 -19.67 -0.77 7.97
N CYS A 42 -20.87 -1.33 7.83
CA CYS A 42 -21.62 -1.92 8.94
C CYS A 42 -20.83 -3.06 9.60
N LEU A 43 -20.28 -4.01 8.84
CA LEU A 43 -19.51 -5.11 9.42
C LEU A 43 -18.26 -4.65 10.17
N VAL A 44 -17.57 -3.65 9.66
CA VAL A 44 -16.40 -3.05 10.31
C VAL A 44 -16.80 -2.36 11.63
N LEU A 45 -17.97 -1.74 11.70
CA LEU A 45 -18.47 -1.10 12.92
C LEU A 45 -19.05 -2.09 13.94
N PHE A 46 -19.81 -3.09 13.50
CA PHE A 46 -20.52 -4.03 14.38
C PHE A 46 -19.69 -5.27 14.76
N CYS A 47 -18.78 -5.75 13.90
CA CYS A 47 -17.77 -6.75 14.29
C CYS A 47 -16.37 -6.44 13.71
N PRO A 48 -15.67 -5.42 14.24
CA PRO A 48 -14.34 -5.04 13.76
C PRO A 48 -13.34 -6.21 13.82
N HIS A 49 -13.34 -7.00 14.89
CA HIS A 49 -12.41 -8.12 15.05
C HIS A 49 -12.64 -9.23 14.01
N CYS A 50 -13.91 -9.61 13.77
CA CYS A 50 -14.26 -10.58 12.74
C CYS A 50 -13.77 -10.10 11.38
N TYR A 51 -14.04 -8.84 11.07
CA TYR A 51 -13.72 -8.26 9.77
C TYR A 51 -12.21 -8.11 9.55
N MET A 52 -11.48 -7.71 10.59
CA MET A 52 -10.02 -7.67 10.58
C MET A 52 -9.44 -9.06 10.32
N CYS A 53 -9.91 -10.10 11.02
CA CYS A 53 -9.49 -11.46 10.72
C CYS A 53 -9.82 -11.90 9.28
N TYR A 54 -10.98 -11.52 8.77
CA TYR A 54 -11.37 -11.79 7.39
C TYR A 54 -10.40 -11.14 6.38
N ILE A 55 -10.11 -9.84 6.52
CA ILE A 55 -9.24 -9.14 5.56
C ILE A 55 -7.79 -9.62 5.65
N TYR A 56 -7.27 -9.90 6.85
CA TYR A 56 -5.93 -10.50 7.00
C TYR A 56 -5.85 -11.85 6.30
N ARG A 57 -6.82 -12.74 6.51
CA ARG A 57 -6.86 -14.03 5.82
C ARG A 57 -6.99 -13.88 4.30
N LYS A 58 -7.77 -12.90 3.83
CA LYS A 58 -7.94 -12.61 2.40
C LYS A 58 -6.61 -12.19 1.75
N GLU A 59 -5.76 -11.46 2.49
CA GLU A 59 -4.43 -11.02 2.06
C GLU A 59 -3.30 -12.04 2.33
N GLY A 60 -3.66 -13.28 2.68
CA GLY A 60 -2.72 -14.37 2.91
C GLY A 60 -2.02 -14.33 4.27
N GLU A 61 -2.52 -13.53 5.21
CA GLU A 61 -1.94 -13.34 6.54
C GLU A 61 -2.76 -14.05 7.64
N SER A 62 -2.16 -14.24 8.82
CA SER A 62 -2.83 -14.90 9.95
C SER A 62 -3.84 -13.98 10.64
N CYS A 63 -5.01 -14.54 11.01
CA CYS A 63 -6.00 -13.89 11.88
C CYS A 63 -5.46 -13.62 13.30
N LEU A 64 -4.34 -14.25 13.69
CA LEU A 64 -3.69 -13.94 14.96
C LEU A 64 -3.09 -12.53 15.01
N LEU A 65 -2.72 -11.95 13.86
CA LEU A 65 -2.11 -10.62 13.81
C LEU A 65 -3.02 -9.54 14.44
N PRO A 66 -4.29 -9.38 14.01
CA PRO A 66 -5.19 -8.42 14.67
C PRO A 66 -5.49 -8.78 16.12
N ILE A 67 -5.48 -10.06 16.50
CA ILE A 67 -5.63 -10.48 17.90
C ILE A 67 -4.44 -10.01 18.75
N PHE A 68 -3.24 -10.01 18.20
CA PHE A 68 -2.01 -9.51 18.85
C PHE A 68 -1.80 -7.99 18.69
N GLY A 69 -2.81 -7.25 18.26
CA GLY A 69 -2.76 -5.79 18.19
C GLY A 69 -2.23 -5.23 16.86
N ALA A 70 -1.98 -6.08 15.86
CA ALA A 70 -1.73 -5.60 14.51
C ALA A 70 -3.04 -5.06 13.93
N GLY A 71 -3.27 -3.75 14.06
CA GLY A 71 -4.41 -3.05 13.47
C GLY A 71 -4.40 -3.11 11.93
N ILE A 72 -5.04 -2.16 11.26
CA ILE A 72 -5.11 -2.16 9.79
C ILE A 72 -3.82 -1.67 9.11
N LEU A 73 -2.95 -1.00 9.87
CA LEU A 73 -1.75 -0.32 9.36
C LEU A 73 -0.82 -1.23 8.53
N PRO A 74 -0.47 -2.47 8.94
CA PRO A 74 0.43 -3.32 8.17
C PRO A 74 -0.12 -3.63 6.77
N LEU A 75 -1.41 -3.96 6.67
CA LEU A 75 -2.05 -4.23 5.38
C LEU A 75 -2.15 -2.95 4.54
N ARG A 76 -2.44 -1.80 5.16
CA ARG A 76 -2.46 -0.50 4.46
C ARG A 76 -1.10 -0.19 3.83
N ILE A 77 -0.02 -0.34 4.59
CA ILE A 77 1.35 -0.08 4.11
C ILE A 77 1.74 -1.09 3.03
N LYS A 78 1.51 -2.39 3.27
CA LYS A 78 1.77 -3.47 2.29
C LYS A 78 1.10 -3.15 0.97
N HIS A 79 -0.20 -2.85 1.00
CA HIS A 79 -0.99 -2.52 -0.19
C HIS A 79 -0.49 -1.26 -0.89
N ARG A 80 -0.22 -0.17 -0.15
CA ARG A 80 0.28 1.09 -0.68
C ARG A 80 1.59 0.91 -1.44
N ILE A 81 2.54 0.16 -0.87
CA ILE A 81 3.85 -0.11 -1.49
C ILE A 81 3.69 -1.00 -2.71
N MET A 82 2.94 -2.10 -2.61
CA MET A 82 2.76 -3.05 -3.71
C MET A 82 2.06 -2.44 -4.92
N HIS A 83 1.16 -1.48 -4.71
CA HIS A 83 0.38 -0.85 -5.77
C HIS A 83 0.81 0.59 -6.08
N ARG A 84 1.99 1.01 -5.61
CA ARG A 84 2.57 2.34 -5.86
C ARG A 84 1.58 3.48 -5.59
N ILE A 85 0.89 3.39 -4.46
CA ILE A 85 -0.08 4.41 -4.06
C ILE A 85 0.67 5.55 -3.34
N MET A 86 0.39 6.79 -3.75
CA MET A 86 1.00 7.98 -3.16
C MET A 86 0.70 8.09 -1.65
N GLY A 87 1.70 8.52 -0.87
CA GLY A 87 1.54 8.79 0.56
C GLY A 87 2.80 8.60 1.39
N THR A 88 2.66 8.73 2.71
CA THR A 88 3.76 8.56 3.67
C THR A 88 3.35 7.62 4.79
N LEU A 89 4.33 6.98 5.45
CA LEU A 89 4.07 6.10 6.60
C LEU A 89 3.40 6.87 7.75
N LEU A 90 3.79 8.13 7.98
CA LEU A 90 3.19 8.96 9.01
C LEU A 90 1.70 9.22 8.71
N ASN A 91 1.36 9.53 7.45
CA ASN A 91 -0.03 9.70 7.06
C ASN A 91 -0.82 8.41 7.27
N ASP A 92 -0.29 7.26 6.82
CA ASP A 92 -0.91 5.95 7.01
C ASP A 92 -1.13 5.62 8.50
N PHE A 93 -0.15 5.93 9.35
CA PHE A 93 -0.26 5.74 10.80
C PHE A 93 -1.37 6.62 11.38
N CYS A 94 -1.31 7.94 11.15
CA CYS A 94 -2.28 8.89 11.68
C CYS A 94 -3.72 8.52 11.32
N ILE A 95 -4.01 8.28 10.04
CA ILE A 95 -5.37 7.93 9.61
C ILE A 95 -5.79 6.54 10.06
N SER A 96 -4.86 5.59 10.22
CA SER A 96 -5.17 4.27 10.80
C SER A 96 -5.47 4.35 12.30
N CYS A 97 -4.88 5.30 13.02
CA CYS A 97 -5.16 5.53 14.44
C CYS A 97 -6.49 6.25 14.66
N PHE A 98 -6.75 7.34 13.93
CA PHE A 98 -7.92 8.20 14.16
C PHE A 98 -9.15 7.79 13.36
N CYS A 99 -8.98 7.04 12.27
CA CYS A 99 -10.04 6.72 11.33
C CYS A 99 -9.99 5.25 10.89
N ALA A 100 -9.63 4.33 11.79
CA ALA A 100 -9.45 2.91 11.48
C ALA A 100 -10.62 2.29 10.67
N PRO A 101 -11.91 2.52 11.00
CA PRO A 101 -13.01 1.95 10.22
C PRO A 101 -13.02 2.42 8.76
N LEU A 102 -12.75 3.71 8.54
CA LEU A 102 -12.71 4.31 7.20
C LEU A 102 -11.54 3.76 6.39
N VAL A 103 -10.39 3.59 7.05
CA VAL A 103 -9.20 2.99 6.45
C VAL A 103 -9.46 1.55 6.00
N VAL A 104 -10.11 0.75 6.84
CA VAL A 104 -10.46 -0.64 6.49
C VAL A 104 -11.39 -0.67 5.28
N CYS A 105 -12.39 0.22 5.23
CA CYS A 105 -13.33 0.30 4.11
C CYS A 105 -12.62 0.76 2.82
N GLN A 106 -11.79 1.80 2.88
CA GLN A 106 -11.00 2.29 1.74
C GLN A 106 -10.08 1.19 1.21
N LEU A 107 -9.36 0.50 2.10
CA LEU A 107 -8.47 -0.59 1.73
C LEU A 107 -9.23 -1.72 1.05
N LYS A 108 -10.38 -2.14 1.59
CA LYS A 108 -11.17 -3.22 0.98
C LYS A 108 -11.67 -2.85 -0.42
N ARG A 109 -12.19 -1.63 -0.62
CA ARG A 109 -12.63 -1.19 -1.96
C ARG A 109 -11.49 -1.21 -2.96
N ASP A 110 -10.31 -0.76 -2.55
CA ASP A 110 -9.14 -0.73 -3.43
C ASP A 110 -8.61 -2.15 -3.73
N LEU A 111 -8.60 -3.06 -2.74
CA LEU A 111 -8.30 -4.48 -2.95
C LEU A 111 -9.24 -5.14 -3.95
N ASP A 112 -10.55 -4.86 -3.84
CA ASP A 112 -11.55 -5.40 -4.77
C ASP A 112 -11.37 -4.83 -6.18
N ASN A 113 -11.09 -3.52 -6.31
CA ASN A 113 -10.80 -2.89 -7.60
C ASN A 113 -9.56 -3.50 -8.29
N VAL A 114 -8.46 -3.65 -7.55
CA VAL A 114 -7.23 -4.30 -8.04
C VAL A 114 -7.50 -5.73 -8.45
N ARG A 115 -8.31 -6.47 -7.68
CA ARG A 115 -8.64 -7.86 -7.99
C ARG A 115 -9.52 -7.97 -9.24
N SER A 116 -10.47 -7.06 -9.42
CA SER A 116 -11.30 -7.00 -10.64
C SER A 116 -10.42 -6.79 -11.87
N ASN A 117 -9.55 -5.78 -11.83
CA ASN A 117 -8.65 -5.46 -12.94
C ASN A 117 -7.67 -6.59 -13.30
N ARG A 118 -7.39 -7.52 -12.38
CA ARG A 118 -6.58 -8.72 -12.67
C ARG A 118 -7.36 -9.78 -13.47
N ILE A 119 -8.67 -9.85 -13.29
CA ILE A 119 -9.53 -10.83 -13.97
C ILE A 119 -9.82 -10.37 -15.42
N ASP A 120 -9.80 -9.07 -15.67
CA ASP A 120 -10.09 -8.46 -16.97
C ASP A 120 -8.88 -8.48 -17.95
N VAL A 121 -7.74 -9.07 -17.56
CA VAL A 121 -6.50 -9.22 -18.37
C VAL A 121 -6.24 -10.69 -18.64
#